data_AF-A0A2M8ET76-F1
#
_entry.id   AF-A0A2M8ET76-F1
#
_cell.length_a   1.000
_cell.length_b   1.000
_cell.length_c   1.000
_cell.angle_alpha   90.00
_cell.angle_beta   90.00
_cell.angle_gamma   90.00
#
_symmetry.space_group_name_H-M   'P 1'
#
loop_
_entity.id
_entity.type
_entity.pdbx_description
1 polymer ?
#
loop_
_entity_poly.entity_id
_entity_poly.type
_entity_poly.pdbx_seq_one_letter_code
_entity_poly.pdbx_strand_id
1 'polypeptide(L)'
;MGKKSKVKSQKSKFVFAIGRRKTATAKVRLFSGKGEILVNGKPIGDYFSGEVAKIAYLKPFQATDTLGKYYATIKTEGSGKEGQLEAVIHGLARALDKENSKLYHSVLKKSKLLTRDPRAKERRKVGLAGKARKKKQSPKR
;
A
#
# COMPACT_ATOMS: atom_id res chain seq x y z
N MET A 1 26.29 29.79 -10.38
CA MET A 1 25.84 28.40 -10.66
C MET A 1 25.86 27.61 -9.36
N GLY A 2 24.68 27.29 -8.82
CA GLY A 2 24.48 26.86 -7.44
C GLY A 2 25.11 25.52 -7.08
N LYS A 3 25.83 25.50 -5.95
CA LYS A 3 26.46 24.31 -5.36
C LYS A 3 25.39 23.27 -5.02
N LYS A 4 25.40 22.11 -5.68
CA LYS A 4 24.63 20.93 -5.23
C LYS A 4 25.23 20.45 -3.90
N SER A 5 24.61 20.82 -2.79
CA SER A 5 24.97 20.32 -1.46
C SER A 5 24.78 18.81 -1.39
N LYS A 6 25.87 18.04 -1.29
CA LYS A 6 25.84 16.61 -0.94
C LYS A 6 25.30 16.47 0.49
N VAL A 7 24.02 16.17 0.63
CA VAL A 7 23.42 15.84 1.94
C VAL A 7 23.97 14.50 2.40
N LYS A 8 24.76 14.51 3.48
CA LYS A 8 25.23 13.28 4.16
C LYS A 8 24.02 12.52 4.69
N SER A 9 23.74 11.35 4.10
CA SER A 9 22.67 10.44 4.52
C SER A 9 23.02 9.80 5.86
N GLN A 10 22.56 10.36 6.98
CA GLN A 10 22.53 9.62 8.24
C GLN A 10 21.63 8.39 8.08
N LYS A 11 22.16 7.19 8.37
CA LYS A 11 21.39 5.94 8.34
C LYS A 11 20.44 5.90 9.53
N SER A 12 19.30 6.57 9.42
CA SER A 12 18.21 6.51 10.39
C SER A 12 17.66 5.07 10.47
N LYS A 13 17.46 4.54 11.69
CA LYS A 13 16.84 3.23 11.91
C LYS A 13 15.41 3.26 11.37
N PHE A 14 15.08 2.33 10.49
CA PHE A 14 13.76 2.22 9.88
C PHE A 14 13.26 0.78 9.90
N VAL A 15 11.95 0.62 10.00
CA VAL A 15 11.30 -0.67 9.82
C VAL A 15 10.88 -0.83 8.37
N PHE A 16 11.31 -1.94 7.79
CA PHE A 16 11.05 -2.26 6.39
C PHE A 16 9.89 -3.25 6.25
N ALA A 17 8.92 -2.89 5.41
CA ALA A 17 7.83 -3.78 5.03
C ALA A 17 7.49 -3.65 3.55
N ILE A 18 6.86 -4.70 3.04
CA ILE A 18 6.39 -4.77 1.66
C ILE A 18 4.90 -5.06 1.67
N GLY A 19 4.13 -4.25 0.95
CA GLY A 19 2.74 -4.52 0.63
C GLY A 19 2.57 -4.86 -0.85
N ARG A 20 1.61 -5.73 -1.17
CA ARG A 20 1.34 -6.14 -2.56
C ARG A 20 -0.16 -6.29 -2.77
N ARG A 21 -0.67 -5.82 -3.92
CA ARG A 21 -2.04 -6.09 -4.37
C ARG A 21 -2.11 -6.11 -5.89
N LYS A 22 -2.81 -7.10 -6.47
CA LYS A 22 -2.77 -7.36 -7.92
C LYS A 22 -1.30 -7.42 -8.38
N THR A 23 -0.88 -6.48 -9.23
CA THR A 23 0.51 -6.30 -9.68
C THR A 23 1.25 -5.16 -8.96
N ALA A 24 0.58 -4.40 -8.09
CA ALA A 24 1.19 -3.32 -7.32
C ALA A 24 2.09 -3.87 -6.23
N THR A 25 3.26 -3.24 -6.08
CA THR A 25 4.19 -3.46 -4.98
C THR A 25 4.48 -2.13 -4.30
N ALA A 26 4.34 -2.09 -2.97
CA ALA A 26 4.66 -0.96 -2.13
C ALA A 26 5.81 -1.32 -1.19
N LYS A 27 6.96 -0.68 -1.35
CA LYS A 27 8.13 -0.80 -0.46
C LYS A 27 8.04 0.33 0.56
N VAL A 28 7.77 -0.01 1.82
CA VAL A 28 7.53 0.94 2.91
C VAL A 28 8.75 0.99 3.82
N ARG A 29 9.24 2.19 4.09
CA ARG A 29 10.19 2.49 5.16
C ARG A 29 9.46 3.32 6.21
N LEU A 30 9.24 2.73 7.37
CA LEU A 30 8.60 3.38 8.51
C LEU A 30 9.66 3.89 9.47
N PHE A 31 9.45 5.10 9.97
CA PHE A 31 10.32 5.76 10.93
C PHE A 31 9.49 6.28 12.10
N SER A 32 10.02 6.22 13.31
CA SER A 32 9.42 6.82 14.49
C SER A 32 9.72 8.32 14.54
N GLY A 33 8.71 9.13 14.85
CA GLY A 33 8.82 10.58 14.95
C GLY A 33 7.72 11.33 14.19
N LYS A 34 7.79 12.66 14.26
CA LYS A 34 6.89 13.56 13.53
C LYS A 34 7.45 13.80 12.13
N GLY A 35 6.64 13.54 11.12
CA GLY A 35 6.98 13.78 9.73
C GLY A 35 5.83 13.43 8.80
N GLU A 36 5.97 13.80 7.54
CA GLU A 36 4.95 13.54 6.52
C GLU A 36 5.13 12.16 5.88
N ILE A 37 4.02 11.59 5.39
CA ILE A 37 4.04 10.36 4.61
C ILE A 37 4.26 10.73 3.14
N LEU A 38 5.37 10.26 2.58
CA LEU A 38 5.76 10.51 1.20
C LEU A 38 5.61 9.25 0.35
N VAL A 39 4.91 9.38 -0.78
CA VAL A 39 4.75 8.33 -1.80
C VAL A 39 5.43 8.80 -3.09
N ASN A 40 6.44 8.06 -3.54
CA ASN A 40 7.21 8.40 -4.75
C ASN A 40 7.76 9.84 -4.77
N GLY A 41 8.11 10.37 -3.58
CA GLY A 41 8.65 11.72 -3.42
C GLY A 41 7.60 12.84 -3.38
N LYS A 42 6.31 12.49 -3.38
CA LYS A 42 5.20 13.45 -3.22
C LYS A 42 4.44 13.19 -1.92
N PRO A 43 3.77 14.20 -1.33
CA PRO A 43 2.86 14.00 -0.21
C PRO A 43 1.77 12.97 -0.55
N ILE A 44 1.39 12.14 0.42
CA ILE A 44 0.38 11.09 0.21
C ILE A 44 -0.97 11.63 -0.26
N GLY A 45 -1.35 12.84 0.19
CA GLY A 45 -2.59 13.51 -0.22
C GLY A 45 -2.60 13.91 -1.69
N ASP A 46 -1.46 14.36 -2.22
CA ASP A 46 -1.33 14.74 -3.63
C ASP A 46 -1.28 13.51 -4.55
N TYR A 47 -0.71 12.41 -4.06
CA TYR A 47 -0.59 11.18 -4.83
C TYR A 47 -1.93 10.44 -4.93
N PHE A 48 -2.62 10.28 -3.80
CA PHE A 48 -3.94 9.66 -3.71
C PHE A 48 -5.02 10.71 -3.44
N SER A 49 -5.52 11.31 -4.52
CA SER A 49 -6.63 12.25 -4.49
C SER A 49 -7.93 11.57 -4.05
N GLY A 50 -8.66 12.18 -3.12
CA GLY A 50 -10.01 11.79 -2.72
C GLY A 50 -10.15 11.43 -1.23
N GLU A 51 -11.33 11.72 -0.67
CA GLU A 51 -11.62 11.50 0.76
C GLU A 51 -11.61 10.03 1.14
N VAL A 52 -12.14 9.16 0.26
CA VAL A 52 -12.13 7.70 0.47
C VAL A 52 -10.71 7.18 0.58
N ALA A 53 -9.79 7.69 -0.24
CA ALA A 53 -8.38 7.30 -0.18
C ALA A 53 -7.73 7.77 1.12
N LYS A 54 -8.05 9.00 1.57
CA LYS A 54 -7.61 9.56 2.86
C LYS A 54 -8.00 8.68 4.04
N ILE A 55 -9.26 8.28 4.11
CA ILE A 55 -9.74 7.38 5.15
C ILE A 55 -9.02 6.03 5.06
N ALA A 56 -8.82 5.50 3.86
CA ALA A 56 -8.24 4.19 3.65
C ALA A 56 -6.77 4.09 4.10
N TYR A 57 -5.91 5.06 3.78
CA TYR A 57 -4.50 5.01 4.22
C TYR A 57 -4.30 5.39 5.69
N LEU A 58 -5.25 6.11 6.31
CA LEU A 58 -5.23 6.43 7.74
C LEU A 58 -5.70 5.26 8.61
N LYS A 59 -6.53 4.36 8.07
CA LYS A 59 -7.07 3.18 8.77
C LYS A 59 -6.04 2.37 9.60
N PRO A 60 -4.84 2.00 9.11
CA PRO A 60 -3.86 1.27 9.94
C PRO A 60 -3.36 2.08 11.15
N PHE A 61 -3.23 3.40 11.02
CA PHE A 61 -2.80 4.27 12.12
C PHE A 61 -3.93 4.50 13.13
N GLN A 62 -5.18 4.64 12.66
CA GLN A 62 -6.36 4.72 13.51
C GLN A 62 -6.57 3.43 14.30
N ALA A 63 -6.41 2.26 13.66
CA ALA A 63 -6.57 0.97 14.34
C ALA A 63 -5.55 0.75 15.46
N THR A 64 -4.42 1.44 15.46
CA THR A 64 -3.33 1.25 16.43
C THR A 64 -3.18 2.45 17.38
N ASP A 65 -4.02 3.48 17.25
CA ASP A 65 -3.89 4.76 17.96
C ASP A 65 -2.47 5.37 17.85
N THR A 66 -1.89 5.26 16.66
CA THR A 66 -0.52 5.74 16.35
C THR A 66 -0.49 6.96 15.44
N LEU A 67 -1.62 7.66 15.31
CA LEU A 67 -1.74 8.83 14.45
C LEU A 67 -0.74 9.92 14.89
N GLY A 68 0.11 10.36 13.96
CA GLY A 68 1.14 11.38 14.21
C GLY A 68 2.41 10.89 14.92
N LYS A 69 2.53 9.61 15.27
CA LYS A 69 3.73 9.03 15.92
C LYS A 69 4.79 8.54 14.94
N TYR A 70 4.40 8.27 13.70
CA TYR A 70 5.26 7.71 12.67
C TYR A 70 5.15 8.50 11.38
N TYR A 71 6.25 8.51 10.63
CA TYR A 71 6.29 8.96 9.25
C TYR A 71 6.83 7.84 8.37
N ALA A 72 6.52 7.90 7.07
CA ALA A 72 6.88 6.83 6.15
C ALA A 72 7.29 7.36 4.79
N THR A 73 8.35 6.75 4.24
CA THR A 73 8.75 6.95 2.85
C THR A 73 8.44 5.69 2.06
N ILE A 74 7.61 5.84 1.04
CA ILE A 74 7.00 4.72 0.32
C ILE A 74 7.38 4.82 -1.16
N LYS A 75 7.87 3.72 -1.72
CA LYS A 75 8.05 3.57 -3.17
C LYS A 75 7.03 2.57 -3.70
N THR A 76 6.21 3.01 -4.65
CA THR A 76 5.17 2.17 -5.29
C THR A 76 5.48 1.96 -6.76
N GLU A 77 5.35 0.71 -7.20
CA GLU A 77 5.60 0.26 -8.58
C GLU A 77 4.44 -0.65 -9.04
N GLY A 78 4.02 -0.54 -10.31
CA GLY A 78 2.98 -1.36 -10.95
C GLY A 78 1.53 -0.98 -10.65
N SER A 79 0.57 -1.62 -11.34
CA SER A 79 -0.90 -1.41 -11.23
C SER A 79 -1.38 0.06 -11.40
N GLY A 80 -2.68 0.29 -11.21
CA GLY A 80 -3.28 1.63 -11.09
C GLY A 80 -3.33 2.14 -9.65
N LYS A 81 -3.77 3.40 -9.46
CA LYS A 81 -3.78 4.12 -8.17
C LYS A 81 -4.47 3.35 -7.05
N GLU A 82 -5.65 2.78 -7.28
CA GLU A 82 -6.38 2.02 -6.25
C GLU A 82 -5.61 0.78 -5.78
N GLY A 83 -5.06 0.01 -6.72
CA GLY A 83 -4.28 -1.17 -6.38
C GLY A 83 -2.99 -0.81 -5.63
N GLN A 84 -2.39 0.34 -5.97
CA GLN A 84 -1.25 0.88 -5.25
C GLN A 84 -1.64 1.33 -3.83
N LEU A 85 -2.75 2.05 -3.67
CA LEU A 85 -3.27 2.49 -2.36
C LEU A 85 -3.43 1.30 -1.40
N GLU A 86 -4.06 0.23 -1.87
CA GLU A 86 -4.31 -0.94 -1.05
C GLU A 86 -3.04 -1.75 -0.77
N ALA A 87 -2.07 -1.74 -1.70
CA ALA A 87 -0.73 -2.24 -1.43
C ALA A 87 -0.01 -1.40 -0.36
N VAL A 88 -0.16 -0.07 -0.38
CA VAL A 88 0.39 0.84 0.64
C VAL A 88 -0.21 0.55 2.01
N ILE A 89 -1.53 0.42 2.11
CA ILE A 89 -2.24 0.09 3.36
C ILE A 89 -1.69 -1.21 3.95
N HIS A 90 -1.57 -2.26 3.13
CA HIS A 90 -1.03 -3.53 3.58
C HIS A 90 0.45 -3.43 4.00
N GLY A 91 1.25 -2.63 3.28
CA GLY A 91 2.64 -2.37 3.63
C GLY A 91 2.80 -1.62 4.96
N LEU A 92 1.97 -0.60 5.21
CA LEU A 92 1.95 0.17 6.45
C LEU A 92 1.53 -0.71 7.64
N ALA A 93 0.48 -1.51 7.49
CA ALA A 93 0.05 -2.44 8.53
C ALA A 93 1.17 -3.43 8.90
N ARG A 94 1.88 -3.99 7.91
CA ARG A 94 3.03 -4.87 8.16
C ARG A 94 4.22 -4.16 8.79
N ALA A 95 4.41 -2.88 8.51
CA ALA A 95 5.48 -2.10 9.13
C ALA A 95 5.16 -1.85 10.62
N LEU A 96 3.93 -1.47 10.94
CA LEU A 96 3.46 -1.28 12.32
C LEU A 96 3.53 -2.58 13.13
N ASP A 97 3.10 -3.70 12.55
CA ASP A 97 3.19 -5.02 13.19
C ASP A 97 4.64 -5.42 13.50
N LYS A 98 5.60 -5.06 12.63
CA LYS A 98 7.03 -5.30 12.88
C LYS A 98 7.64 -4.38 13.94
N GLU A 99 7.15 -3.15 14.05
CA GLU A 99 7.62 -2.20 15.07
C GLU A 99 7.27 -2.70 16.47
N ASN A 100 6.02 -3.13 16.70
CA ASN A 100 5.60 -3.68 17.98
C ASN A 100 4.51 -4.75 17.82
N SER A 101 4.94 -5.98 17.54
CA SER A 101 4.03 -7.09 17.25
C SER A 101 3.15 -7.47 18.45
N LYS A 102 3.65 -7.32 19.68
CA LYS A 102 2.88 -7.70 20.89
C LYS A 102 1.60 -6.88 21.03
N LEU A 103 1.65 -5.60 20.70
CA LEU A 103 0.50 -4.68 20.85
C LEU A 103 -0.35 -4.63 19.57
N TYR A 104 0.27 -4.56 18.40
CA TYR A 104 -0.44 -4.23 17.18
C TYR A 104 -0.94 -5.45 16.40
N HIS A 105 -0.35 -6.63 16.59
CA HIS A 105 -0.68 -7.81 15.79
C HIS A 105 -2.16 -8.19 15.90
N SER A 106 -2.68 -8.30 17.13
CA SER A 106 -4.06 -8.71 17.39
C SER A 106 -5.08 -7.73 16.77
N VAL A 107 -4.83 -6.43 16.91
CA VAL A 107 -5.73 -5.38 16.41
C VAL A 107 -5.71 -5.29 14.89
N LEU A 108 -4.52 -5.37 14.28
CA LEU A 108 -4.34 -5.36 12.82
C LEU A 108 -4.88 -6.64 12.16
N LYS A 109 -4.81 -7.78 12.86
CA LYS A 109 -5.41 -9.05 12.40
C LYS A 109 -6.94 -9.00 12.46
N LYS A 110 -7.52 -8.51 13.57
CA LYS A 110 -8.98 -8.34 13.72
C LYS A 110 -9.56 -7.40 12.65
N SER A 111 -8.85 -6.32 12.33
CA SER A 111 -9.24 -5.36 11.28
C SER A 111 -8.96 -5.82 9.84
N LYS A 112 -8.46 -7.06 9.65
CA LYS A 112 -8.13 -7.69 8.35
C LYS A 112 -7.10 -6.91 7.50
N LEU A 113 -6.22 -6.14 8.14
CA LEU A 113 -5.20 -5.34 7.44
C LEU A 113 -3.91 -6.14 7.12
N LEU A 114 -3.65 -7.20 7.89
CA LEU A 114 -2.52 -8.11 7.66
C LEU A 114 -2.77 -9.15 6.57
N THR A 115 -4.02 -9.36 6.17
CA THR A 115 -4.34 -10.33 5.12
C THR A 115 -4.16 -9.68 3.75
N ARG A 116 -3.28 -10.25 2.93
CA ARG A 116 -3.15 -9.84 1.53
C ARG A 116 -4.40 -10.24 0.76
N ASP A 117 -4.95 -9.33 -0.04
CA ASP A 117 -6.02 -9.65 -1.00
C ASP A 117 -5.42 -10.45 -2.19
N PRO A 118 -5.78 -11.74 -2.36
CA PRO A 118 -5.23 -12.58 -3.42
C PRO A 118 -5.93 -12.36 -4.77
N ARG A 119 -7.04 -11.60 -4.83
CA ARG A 119 -7.83 -11.44 -6.05
C ARG A 119 -7.00 -10.80 -7.15
N ALA A 120 -6.94 -11.49 -8.29
CA ALA A 120 -6.25 -11.07 -9.49
C ALA A 120 -7.17 -11.22 -10.71
N LYS A 121 -6.88 -10.50 -11.79
CA LYS A 121 -7.65 -10.63 -13.04
C LYS A 121 -7.42 -12.03 -13.62
N GLU A 122 -8.49 -12.79 -13.78
CA GLU A 122 -8.44 -14.07 -14.48
C GLU A 122 -8.01 -13.87 -15.94
N ARG A 123 -7.16 -14.78 -16.44
CA ARG A 123 -6.74 -14.79 -17.85
C ARG A 123 -7.93 -15.11 -18.76
N ARG A 124 -7.92 -14.56 -19.98
CA ARG A 124 -8.83 -14.98 -21.04
C ARG A 124 -8.52 -16.43 -21.46
N LYS A 125 -9.49 -17.33 -21.31
CA LYS A 125 -9.38 -18.73 -21.79
C LYS A 125 -9.71 -18.82 -23.29
N VAL A 126 -9.15 -19.82 -23.96
CA VAL A 126 -9.47 -20.14 -25.37
C VAL A 126 -10.95 -20.51 -25.50
N GLY A 127 -11.54 -20.26 -26.67
CA GLY A 127 -12.97 -20.55 -26.91
C GLY A 127 -13.96 -19.53 -26.32
N LEU A 128 -13.52 -18.59 -25.47
CA LEU A 128 -14.39 -17.57 -24.88
C LEU A 128 -14.48 -16.28 -25.71
N ALA A 129 -15.58 -15.54 -25.54
CA ALA A 129 -15.92 -14.30 -26.25
C ALA A 129 -15.18 -13.06 -25.71
N GLY A 130 -13.86 -13.14 -25.58
CA GLY A 130 -13.02 -11.99 -25.25
C GLY A 130 -12.76 -11.74 -23.76
N LYS A 131 -13.55 -12.29 -22.83
CA LYS A 131 -13.34 -12.17 -21.37
C LYS A 131 -13.18 -13.54 -20.70
N ALA A 132 -12.68 -13.55 -19.46
CA ALA A 132 -12.34 -14.77 -18.72
C ALA A 132 -13.48 -15.78 -18.54
N ARG A 133 -14.75 -15.32 -18.53
CA ARG A 133 -15.93 -16.19 -18.36
C ARG A 133 -17.05 -15.95 -19.40
N LYS A 134 -16.89 -14.99 -20.32
CA LYS A 134 -17.93 -14.64 -21.29
C LYS A 134 -17.99 -15.70 -22.39
N LYS A 135 -19.11 -16.42 -22.50
CA LYS A 135 -19.35 -17.38 -23.58
C LYS A 135 -19.85 -16.66 -24.84
N LYS A 136 -19.56 -17.22 -26.03
CA LYS A 136 -20.20 -16.78 -27.27
C LYS A 136 -21.65 -17.26 -27.25
N GLN A 137 -22.56 -16.45 -27.79
CA GLN A 137 -23.94 -16.89 -27.96
C GLN A 137 -23.98 -18.02 -28.99
N SER A 138 -24.58 -19.16 -28.62
CA SER A 138 -24.85 -20.25 -29.56
C SER A 138 -26.23 -20.02 -30.16
N PRO A 139 -26.39 -20.01 -31.50
CA PRO A 139 -27.72 -20.09 -32.08
C PRO A 139 -28.32 -21.45 -31.71
N LYS A 140 -29.51 -21.43 -31.11
CA LYS A 140 -30.31 -22.64 -30.88
C LYS A 140 -31.05 -22.92 -32.18
N ARG A 141 -30.86 -24.11 -32.74
CA ARG A 141 -31.61 -24.62 -33.90
C ARG A 141 -32.54 -25.72 -33.42
#